data_AF-A0A522P1E6-F1
#
_entry.id   AF-A0A522P1E6-F1
#
_cell.length_a   1.000
_cell.length_b   1.000
_cell.length_c   1.000
_cell.angle_alpha   90.00
_cell.angle_beta   90.00
_cell.angle_gamma   90.00
#
_symmetry.space_group_name_H-M   'P 1'
#
loop_
_entity.id
_entity.type
_entity.pdbx_description
1 polymer ?
#
loop_
_entity_poly.entity_id
_entity_poly.type
_entity_poly.pdbx_seq_one_letter_code
_entity_poly.pdbx_strand_id
1 'polypeptide(L)' 'MPKPYPSEFSDDVVRVSESREPGVTLEQIATDFGVRPMTLRKWLAPAPPAGLPKKSEI' A
#
# COMPACT_ATOMS: atom_id res chain seq x y z
N MET A 1 17.11 -4.06 -10.43
CA MET A 1 15.81 -3.67 -9.86
C MET A 1 15.88 -3.88 -8.36
N PRO A 2 15.54 -2.89 -7.51
CA PRO A 2 15.35 -3.17 -6.09
C PRO A 2 14.30 -4.27 -5.98
N LYS A 3 14.56 -5.28 -5.14
CA LYS A 3 13.64 -6.40 -4.97
C LYS A 3 12.32 -5.82 -4.45
N PRO A 4 11.20 -5.95 -5.19
CA PRO A 4 9.91 -5.48 -4.69
C PRO A 4 9.59 -6.23 -3.40
N TYR A 5 8.83 -5.58 -2.51
CA TYR A 5 8.28 -6.28 -1.34
C TYR A 5 7.51 -7.51 -1.81
N PRO A 6 7.62 -8.65 -1.11
CA PRO A 6 6.77 -9.81 -1.37
C PRO A 6 5.29 -9.41 -1.32
N SER A 7 4.45 -10.00 -2.16
CA SER A 7 3.00 -9.71 -2.17
C SER A 7 2.36 -10.05 -0.82
N GLU A 8 2.78 -11.17 -0.22
CA GLU A 8 2.32 -11.60 1.10
C GLU A 8 2.58 -10.53 2.17
N PHE A 9 3.72 -9.84 2.09
CA PHE A 9 4.03 -8.76 3.02
C PHE A 9 3.10 -7.56 2.82
N SER A 10 2.85 -7.14 1.57
CA SER A 10 1.91 -6.05 1.32
C SER A 10 0.49 -6.42 1.76
N ASP A 11 0.05 -7.66 1.55
CA ASP A 11 -1.27 -8.14 1.93
C ASP A 11 -1.45 -8.15 3.45
N ASP A 12 -0.43 -8.58 4.20
CA ASP A 12 -0.47 -8.54 5.66
C ASP A 12 -0.54 -7.10 6.20
N VAL A 13 0.25 -6.19 5.62
CA VAL A 13 0.22 -4.78 6.01
C VAL A 13 -1.13 -4.15 5.68
N VAL A 14 -1.74 -4.49 4.52
CA VAL A 14 -3.09 -4.03 4.15
C VAL A 14 -4.12 -4.55 5.15
N ARG A 15 -4.10 -5.85 5.47
CA ARG A 15 -5.03 -6.46 6.43
C ARG A 15 -4.96 -5.80 7.81
N VAL A 16 -3.75 -5.52 8.31
CA VAL A 16 -3.55 -4.81 9.59
C VAL A 16 -4.05 -3.37 9.50
N SER A 17 -3.85 -2.72 8.35
CA SER A 17 -4.31 -1.35 8.13
C SER A 17 -5.83 -1.22 8.04
N GLU A 18 -6.52 -2.22 7.49
CA GLU A 18 -7.98 -2.28 7.42
C GLU A 18 -8.62 -2.62 8.77
N SER A 19 -7.97 -3.48 9.57
CA SER A 19 -8.44 -3.91 10.90
C SER A 19 -7.91 -3.03 12.03
N ARG A 20 -7.44 -1.81 11.74
CA ARG A 20 -6.78 -0.96 12.73
C ARG A 20 -7.77 -0.33 13.72
N GLU A 21 -7.33 -0.18 14.96
CA GLU A 21 -8.11 0.47 16.01
C GLU A 21 -8.40 1.95 15.68
N PRO A 22 -9.57 2.47 16.09
CA PRO A 22 -9.90 3.88 15.93
C PRO A 22 -8.88 4.74 16.71
N GLY A 23 -8.09 5.53 15.96
CA GLY A 23 -7.01 6.36 16.50
C GLY A 23 -5.61 5.94 16.03
N VAL A 24 -5.46 4.73 15.48
CA VAL A 24 -4.21 4.31 14.84
C VAL A 24 -4.14 4.90 13.42
N THR A 25 -3.07 5.64 13.14
CA THR A 25 -2.85 6.25 11.84
C THR A 25 -2.12 5.30 10.89
N LEU A 26 -2.37 5.45 9.58
CA LEU A 26 -1.60 4.73 8.55
C LEU A 26 -0.10 5.04 8.61
N GLU A 27 0.27 6.21 9.13
CA GLU A 27 1.66 6.63 9.28
C GLU A 27 2.39 5.85 10.37
N GLN A 28 1.71 5.58 11.49
CA GLN A 28 2.23 4.72 12.56
C GLN A 28 2.38 3.29 12.07
N ILE A 29 1.34 2.72 11.44
CA ILE A 29 1.41 1.38 10.87
C ILE A 29 2.56 1.27 9.86
N ALA A 30 2.67 2.24 8.95
CA ALA A 30 3.77 2.25 7.99
C ALA A 30 5.14 2.29 8.67
N THR A 31 5.29 3.09 9.73
CA THR A 31 6.52 3.19 10.51
C THR A 31 6.85 1.87 11.21
N ASP A 32 5.87 1.24 11.84
CA ASP A 32 6.04 -0.04 12.56
C ASP A 32 6.49 -1.17 11.62
N PHE A 33 5.97 -1.19 10.39
CA PHE A 33 6.37 -2.15 9.35
C PHE A 33 7.62 -1.72 8.56
N GLY A 34 8.19 -0.55 8.83
CA GLY A 34 9.35 -0.02 8.12
C GLY A 34 9.09 0.34 6.66
N VAL A 35 7.83 0.57 6.28
CA VAL A 35 7.44 1.01 4.94
C VAL A 35 7.19 2.51 4.90
N ARG A 36 7.39 3.12 3.72
CA ARG A 36 7.01 4.53 3.57
C ARG A 36 5.48 4.67 3.59
N PRO A 37 4.90 5.68 4.27
CA PRO A 37 3.45 5.90 4.31
C PRO A 37 2.83 6.01 2.91
N MET A 38 3.57 6.59 1.94
CA MET A 38 3.14 6.67 0.54
C MET A 38 3.04 5.30 -0.15
N THR A 39 3.86 4.34 0.25
CA THR A 39 3.77 2.95 -0.24
C THR A 39 2.52 2.28 0.30
N LEU A 40 2.25 2.44 1.60
CA LEU A 40 1.04 1.90 2.21
C LEU A 40 -0.24 2.48 1.57
N ARG A 41 -0.27 3.79 1.33
CA ARG A 41 -1.37 4.45 0.60
C ARG A 41 -1.60 3.89 -0.80
N LYS A 42 -0.55 3.42 -1.49
CA LYS A 42 -0.68 2.77 -2.81
C LYS A 42 -1.23 1.37 -2.72
N TRP A 43 -0.88 0.61 -1.67
CA TRP A 43 -1.44 -0.72 -1.44
C TRP A 43 -2.92 -0.68 -1.04
N LEU A 44 -3.31 0.36 -0.29
CA LEU A 44 -4.71 0.60 0.08
C LEU A 44 -5.53 1.27 -1.04
N ALA A 45 -4.89 1.74 -2.11
CA ALA A 45 -5.62 2.34 -3.20
C ALA A 45 -6.42 1.24 -3.92
N PRO A 46 -7.71 1.48 -4.24
CA PRO A 46 -8.44 0.56 -5.09
C PRO A 46 -7.66 0.35 -6.39
N ALA A 47 -7.61 -0.90 -6.86
CA ALA A 47 -6.98 -1.21 -8.12
C ALA A 47 -7.48 -0.21 -9.18
N PRO A 48 -6.60 0.45 -9.94
CA PRO A 48 -7.02 1.41 -10.93
C PRO A 48 -8.03 0.70 -11.87
N PRO A 49 -9.14 1.38 -12.23
CA PRO A 49 -10.15 0.77 -13.07
C PRO A 49 -9.48 0.21 -14.33
N ALA A 50 -9.77 -1.06 -14.63
CA ALA A 50 -9.22 -1.76 -15.78
C ALA A 50 -9.54 -0.94 -17.05
N GLY A 51 -8.53 -0.29 -17.64
CA GLY A 51 -8.71 0.49 -18.86
C GLY A 51 -8.06 1.89 -18.89
N LEU A 52 -7.39 2.35 -17.83
CA LEU A 52 -6.62 3.59 -17.95
C LEU A 52 -5.34 3.37 -18.78
N PRO A 53 -5.17 4.06 -19.92
CA PRO A 53 -3.93 3.99 -20.68
C PRO A 53 -2.79 4.52 -19.80
N LYS A 54 -1.69 3.77 -19.72
CA LYS A 54 -0.49 4.25 -19.05
C LYS A 54 -0.02 5.49 -19.82
N LYS A 55 0.30 6.58 -19.12
CA LYS A 55 0.72 7.89 -19.69
C LYS A 55 1.93 7.84 -20.63
N SER A 56 2.53 6.67 -20.85
CA SER A 56 3.57 6.41 -21.85
C SER A 56 3.02 6.14 -23.26
N GLU A 57 1.70 6.16 -23.45
CA GLU A 57 1.04 5.85 -24.75
C GLU A 57 0.28 7.07 -25.34
N ILE A 58 0.67 8.30 -24.94
CA ILE A 58 0.19 9.57 -25.53
C ILE A 58 1.41 10.33 -26.05
#